data_AF-A0A0P9UWR2-F1
#
_entry.id   AF-A0A0P9UWR2-F1
#
_cell.length_a   1.000
_cell.length_b   1.000
_cell.length_c   1.000
_cell.angle_alpha   90.00
_cell.angle_beta   90.00
_cell.angle_gamma   90.00
#
_symmetry.space_group_name_H-M   'P 1'
#
loop_
_entity.id
_entity.type
_entity.pdbx_description
1 polymer ?
#
loop_
_entity_poly.entity_id
_entity_poly.type
_entity_poly.pdbx_seq_one_letter_code
_entity_poly.pdbx_strand_id
1 'polypeptide(L)'
;MLVIWKLDRMGRSLKHLVELVGNLIERKVGLLSLNDPIDTTSAQGRLVFNLFASLAEFERELIRECTQAGLSAARARGRMGGRPKGLTPRAEATAMVAETLYRERKLSVAAIAQKLHVSKSTLYSYLRHRGVAISAYEKSARKASGVRDNGNTGISTTKVATLLLTLRIENNSKFVRGKKRTIEHIEHFYLDEYDAQRRSNGEYELKVPYDSDAELDDTVNELLSDIASGADDRHCFSESEVHMEGTDQYW
;
A
#
# COMPACT_ATOMS: atom_id res chain seq x y z
N MET A 1 15.64 42.23 -0.25
CA MET A 1 16.18 42.12 1.12
C MET A 1 15.08 41.53 2.00
N LEU A 2 15.41 40.55 2.82
CA LEU A 2 14.49 39.91 3.75
C LEU A 2 14.84 40.36 5.17
N VAL A 3 13.87 40.89 5.90
CA VAL A 3 14.04 41.36 7.28
C VAL A 3 13.20 40.47 8.18
N ILE A 4 13.82 39.95 9.24
CA ILE A 4 13.17 39.09 10.22
C ILE A 4 13.36 39.65 11.64
N TRP A 5 12.43 39.32 12.53
CA TRP A 5 12.53 39.73 13.94
C TRP A 5 13.66 39.00 14.67
N LYS A 6 13.76 37.68 14.48
CA LYS A 6 14.79 36.79 15.03
C LYS A 6 15.00 35.55 14.15
N LEU A 7 16.19 34.97 14.18
CA LEU A 7 16.57 33.78 13.40
C LEU A 7 15.80 32.51 13.80
N ASP A 8 15.36 32.37 15.06
CA ASP A 8 14.57 31.23 15.54
C ASP A 8 13.25 31.04 14.79
N ARG A 9 12.70 32.12 14.21
CA ARG A 9 11.46 32.08 13.43
C ARG A 9 11.63 31.71 11.96
N MET A 10 12.86 31.64 11.47
CA MET A 10 13.14 31.39 10.06
C MET A 10 13.32 29.90 9.75
N GLY A 11 13.76 29.08 10.72
CA GLY A 11 14.01 27.66 10.49
C GLY A 11 13.68 26.77 11.68
N ARG A 12 13.19 25.56 11.42
CA ARG A 12 12.93 24.52 12.44
C ARG A 12 14.19 23.79 12.92
N SER A 13 15.30 23.96 12.20
CA SER A 13 16.61 23.45 12.57
C SER A 13 17.69 24.36 12.00
N LEU A 14 18.88 24.32 12.58
CA LEU A 14 20.01 25.13 12.12
C LEU A 14 20.46 24.74 10.71
N LYS A 15 20.44 23.45 10.37
CA LYS A 15 20.66 22.98 8.98
C LYS A 15 19.70 23.63 8.00
N HIS A 16 18.40 23.61 8.32
CA HIS A 16 17.38 24.21 7.46
C HIS A 16 17.59 25.73 7.31
N LEU A 17 18.03 26.40 8.37
CA LEU A 17 18.38 27.81 8.33
C LEU A 17 19.57 28.10 7.40
N VAL A 18 20.63 27.29 7.48
CA VAL A 18 21.80 27.39 6.58
C VAL A 18 21.40 27.20 5.13
N GLU A 19 20.58 26.18 4.83
CA GLU A 19 20.05 25.93 3.48
C GLU A 19 19.22 27.13 2.99
N LEU A 20 18.32 27.67 3.81
CA LEU A 20 17.49 28.83 3.45
C LEU A 20 18.33 30.07 3.15
N VAL A 21 19.33 30.36 3.99
CA VAL A 21 20.20 31.52 3.78
C VAL A 21 21.10 31.32 2.56
N GLY A 22 21.62 30.12 2.33
CA GLY A 22 22.35 29.78 1.10
C GLY A 22 21.51 30.07 -0.15
N ASN A 23 20.26 29.61 -0.17
CA ASN A 23 19.31 29.89 -1.25
C ASN A 23 19.05 31.40 -1.44
N LEU A 24 18.98 32.18 -0.35
CA LEU A 24 18.80 33.63 -0.44
C LEU A 24 20.04 34.32 -1.03
N ILE A 25 21.24 33.90 -0.63
CA ILE A 25 22.51 34.42 -1.16
C ILE A 25 22.64 34.12 -2.66
N GLU A 26 22.32 32.90 -3.11
CA GLU A 26 22.30 32.54 -4.53
C GLU A 26 21.35 33.43 -5.35
N ARG A 27 20.20 33.78 -4.76
CA ARG A 27 19.22 34.70 -5.35
C ARG A 27 19.60 36.17 -5.19
N LYS A 28 20.79 36.48 -4.66
CA LYS A 28 21.27 37.84 -4.35
C LYS A 28 20.35 38.61 -3.40
N VAL A 29 19.65 37.89 -2.51
CA VAL A 29 18.79 38.46 -1.46
C VAL A 29 19.54 38.45 -0.14
N GLY A 30 19.81 39.64 0.40
CA GLY A 30 20.34 39.76 1.77
C GLY A 30 19.28 39.50 2.84
N LEU A 31 19.69 38.83 3.91
CA LEU A 31 18.96 38.63 5.17
C LEU A 31 19.49 39.55 6.26
N LEU A 32 18.57 40.22 6.97
CA LEU A 32 18.82 41.02 8.16
C LEU A 32 17.92 40.54 9.31
N SER A 33 18.50 40.24 10.47
CA SER A 33 17.74 40.05 11.72
C SER A 33 17.72 41.34 12.54
N LEU A 34 16.57 41.70 13.10
CA LEU A 34 16.41 42.92 13.91
C LEU A 34 16.93 42.77 15.34
N ASN A 35 16.83 41.57 15.93
CA ASN A 35 17.30 41.30 17.29
C ASN A 35 18.58 40.46 17.37
N ASP A 36 19.06 39.90 16.25
CA ASP A 36 20.30 39.16 16.22
C ASP A 36 21.34 39.93 15.39
N PRO A 37 22.65 39.86 15.74
CA PRO A 37 23.71 40.58 15.03
C PRO A 37 24.08 39.90 13.70
N ILE A 38 23.09 39.47 12.91
CA ILE A 38 23.29 38.77 11.65
C ILE A 38 22.72 39.63 10.51
N ASP A 39 23.65 40.18 9.74
CA ASP A 39 23.39 40.90 8.50
C ASP A 39 24.23 40.31 7.36
N THR A 40 23.61 39.50 6.53
CA THR A 40 24.27 38.83 5.39
C THR A 40 24.47 39.75 4.17
N THR A 41 24.07 41.03 4.24
CA THR A 41 24.36 42.01 3.18
C THR A 41 25.84 42.43 3.20
N SER A 42 26.48 42.40 4.36
CA SER A 42 27.90 42.72 4.54
C SER A 42 28.81 41.48 4.39
N ALA A 43 30.07 41.69 3.99
CA ALA A 43 31.05 40.61 3.94
C ALA A 43 31.34 40.01 5.34
N GLN A 44 31.36 40.86 6.37
CA GLN A 44 31.57 40.44 7.76
C GLN A 44 30.41 39.59 8.27
N GLY A 45 29.16 39.98 8.04
CA GLY A 45 28.03 39.20 8.51
C GLY A 45 27.82 37.89 7.75
N ARG A 46 28.22 37.81 6.46
CA ARG A 46 28.32 36.53 5.75
C ARG A 46 29.37 35.60 6.37
N LEU A 47 30.54 36.13 6.76
CA LEU A 47 31.57 35.35 7.43
C LEU A 47 31.07 34.79 8.77
N VAL A 48 30.47 35.64 9.60
CA VAL A 48 29.91 35.25 10.91
C VAL A 48 28.81 34.21 10.74
N PHE A 49 27.92 34.41 9.76
CA PHE A 49 26.88 33.44 9.45
C PHE A 49 27.47 32.07 9.06
N ASN A 50 28.47 32.05 8.17
CA ASN A 50 29.13 30.81 7.75
C ASN A 50 29.84 30.11 8.92
N LEU A 51 30.46 30.87 9.83
CA LEU A 51 31.06 30.30 11.03
C LEU A 51 30.02 29.61 11.92
N PHE A 52 28.87 30.27 12.14
CA PHE A 52 27.76 29.66 12.88
C PHE A 52 27.19 28.43 12.18
N ALA A 53 27.09 28.47 10.84
CA ALA A 53 26.70 27.33 10.03
C ALA A 53 27.66 26.14 10.24
N SER A 54 28.97 26.36 10.19
CA SER A 54 29.95 25.29 10.40
C SER A 54 29.93 24.76 11.84
N LEU A 55 29.77 25.63 12.84
CA LEU A 55 29.61 25.25 14.24
C LEU A 55 28.38 24.35 14.45
N ALA A 56 27.28 24.66 13.76
CA ALA A 56 26.06 23.87 13.79
C ALA A 56 26.27 22.43 13.30
N GLU A 57 26.97 22.31 12.18
CA GLU A 57 27.25 21.01 11.56
C GLU A 57 28.15 20.18 12.47
N PHE A 58 29.15 20.82 13.08
CA PHE A 58 30.02 20.19 14.07
C PHE A 58 29.25 19.69 15.30
N GLU A 59 28.39 20.51 15.90
CA GLU A 59 27.57 20.11 17.05
C GLU A 59 26.65 18.93 16.71
N ARG A 60 26.05 18.95 15.51
CA ARG A 60 25.20 17.85 15.03
C ARG A 60 25.98 16.55 14.88
N GLU A 61 27.19 16.61 14.30
CA GLU A 61 28.01 15.41 14.13
C GLU A 61 28.46 14.87 15.49
N LEU A 62 28.84 15.74 16.43
CA LEU A 62 29.13 15.34 17.82
C LEU A 62 27.93 14.64 18.49
N ILE A 63 26.71 15.18 18.39
CA ILE A 63 25.50 14.54 18.93
C ILE A 63 25.30 13.16 18.31
N ARG A 64 25.54 13.04 17.00
CA ARG A 64 25.42 11.77 16.28
C ARG A 64 26.47 10.76 16.73
N GLU A 65 27.73 11.18 16.90
CA GLU A 65 28.81 10.35 17.43
C GLU A 65 28.48 9.85 18.84
N CYS A 66 28.08 10.74 19.75
CA CYS A 66 27.67 10.36 21.10
C CYS A 66 26.48 9.40 21.09
N THR A 67 25.50 9.61 20.20
CA THR A 67 24.36 8.71 20.06
C THR A 67 24.79 7.33 19.58
N GLN A 68 25.69 7.25 18.59
CA GLN A 68 26.21 5.99 18.09
C GLN A 68 27.02 5.24 19.15
N ALA A 69 27.88 5.94 19.90
CA ALA A 69 28.62 5.39 21.03
C ALA A 69 27.69 4.89 22.15
N GLY A 70 26.62 5.64 22.44
CA GLY A 70 25.60 5.22 23.40
C GLY A 70 24.85 3.97 22.94
N LEU A 71 24.48 3.90 21.66
CA LEU A 71 23.81 2.74 21.07
C LEU A 71 24.71 1.51 21.02
N SER A 72 26.00 1.66 20.69
CA SER A 72 26.95 0.55 20.68
C SER A 72 27.18 0.01 22.09
N ALA A 73 27.37 0.88 23.07
CA ALA A 73 27.50 0.50 24.48
C ALA A 73 26.22 -0.18 25.01
N ALA A 74 25.04 0.32 24.64
CA ALA A 74 23.77 -0.29 25.03
C ALA A 74 23.59 -1.70 24.41
N ARG A 75 23.96 -1.87 23.14
CA ARG A 75 23.95 -3.17 22.45
C ARG A 75 24.94 -4.15 23.09
N ALA A 76 26.14 -3.70 23.46
CA ALA A 76 27.12 -4.51 24.16
C ALA A 76 26.61 -5.02 25.53
N ARG A 77 25.78 -4.22 26.21
CA ARG A 77 25.04 -4.63 27.43
C ARG A 77 23.82 -5.50 27.17
N GLY A 78 23.56 -5.93 25.93
CA GLY A 78 22.45 -6.79 25.57
C GLY A 78 21.13 -6.07 25.23
N ARG A 79 21.07 -4.73 25.21
CA ARG A 79 19.87 -4.01 24.78
C ARG A 79 19.74 -4.07 23.26
N MET A 80 18.82 -4.89 22.78
CA MET A 80 18.38 -4.90 21.39
C MET A 80 17.33 -3.78 21.19
N GLY A 81 17.75 -2.67 20.57
CA GLY A 81 16.83 -1.59 20.20
C GLY A 81 15.81 -2.00 19.12
N GLY A 82 14.88 -1.10 18.78
CA GLY A 82 13.83 -1.35 17.80
C GLY A 82 12.51 -1.80 18.41
N ARG A 83 11.53 -2.12 17.56
CA ARG A 83 10.21 -2.61 17.98
C ARG A 83 10.36 -4.00 18.61
N PRO A 84 9.80 -4.27 19.81
CA PRO A 84 9.83 -5.60 20.41
C PRO A 84 9.31 -6.67 19.44
N LYS A 85 9.95 -7.84 19.45
CA LYS A 85 9.51 -8.99 18.66
C LYS A 85 8.23 -9.58 19.25
N GLY A 86 7.38 -10.10 18.36
CA GLY A 86 6.12 -10.75 18.74
C GLY A 86 4.93 -9.80 18.80
N LEU A 87 3.79 -10.37 19.16
CA LEU A 87 2.53 -9.65 19.36
C LEU A 87 2.44 -9.16 20.80
N THR A 88 1.83 -7.99 21.00
CA THR A 88 1.43 -7.55 22.34
C THR A 88 0.31 -8.47 22.85
N PRO A 89 0.05 -8.58 24.17
CA PRO A 89 -1.03 -9.42 24.68
C PRO A 89 -2.40 -9.12 24.04
N ARG A 90 -2.66 -7.84 23.75
CA ARG A 90 -3.85 -7.42 23.01
C ARG A 90 -3.86 -7.94 21.57
N ALA A 91 -2.74 -7.83 20.87
CA ALA A 91 -2.63 -8.33 19.50
C ALA A 91 -2.66 -9.86 19.42
N GLU A 92 -2.18 -10.56 20.46
CA GLU A 92 -2.30 -12.03 20.57
C GLU A 92 -3.76 -12.46 20.72
N ALA A 93 -4.55 -11.74 21.54
CA ALA A 93 -5.99 -11.98 21.65
C ALA A 93 -6.70 -11.75 20.30
N THR A 94 -6.37 -10.67 19.59
CA THR A 94 -6.89 -10.42 18.23
C THR A 94 -6.48 -11.54 17.26
N ALA A 95 -5.23 -12.01 17.33
CA ALA A 95 -4.73 -13.10 16.49
C ALA A 95 -5.45 -14.43 16.74
N MET A 96 -5.82 -14.73 17.99
CA MET A 96 -6.61 -15.92 18.34
C MET A 96 -8.03 -15.86 17.77
N VAL A 97 -8.68 -14.69 17.84
CA VAL A 97 -10.01 -14.50 17.23
C VAL A 97 -9.92 -14.57 15.70
N ALA A 98 -8.89 -13.96 15.12
CA ALA A 98 -8.61 -14.05 13.69
C ALA A 98 -8.43 -15.50 13.21
N GLU A 99 -7.66 -16.30 13.94
CA GLU A 99 -7.48 -17.72 13.66
C GLU A 99 -8.81 -18.48 13.69
N THR A 100 -9.63 -18.25 14.72
CA THR A 100 -10.93 -18.91 14.88
C THR A 100 -11.86 -18.58 13.70
N LEU A 101 -12.01 -17.29 13.40
CA LEU A 101 -12.85 -16.82 12.29
C LEU A 101 -12.36 -17.32 10.93
N TYR A 102 -11.04 -17.41 10.74
CA TYR A 102 -10.45 -17.93 9.50
C TYR A 102 -10.68 -19.44 9.34
N ARG A 103 -10.54 -20.22 10.42
CA ARG A 103 -10.78 -21.67 10.41
C ARG A 103 -12.25 -22.03 10.22
N GLU A 104 -13.17 -21.22 10.73
CA GLU A 104 -14.61 -21.42 10.56
C GLU A 104 -15.06 -21.27 9.08
N ARG A 105 -14.29 -20.57 8.24
CA ARG A 105 -14.56 -20.34 6.80
C ARG A 105 -15.95 -19.74 6.50
N LYS A 106 -16.60 -19.11 7.49
CA LYS A 106 -17.93 -18.47 7.34
C LYS A 106 -17.86 -17.03 6.82
N LEU A 107 -16.72 -16.36 6.99
CA LEU A 107 -16.52 -14.97 6.61
C LEU A 107 -15.35 -14.88 5.62
N SER A 108 -15.46 -13.96 4.66
CA SER A 108 -14.35 -13.64 3.76
C SER A 108 -13.20 -13.00 4.54
N VAL A 109 -11.98 -13.11 4.03
CA VAL A 109 -10.79 -12.51 4.67
C VAL A 109 -10.95 -10.99 4.83
N ALA A 110 -11.62 -10.32 3.88
CA ALA A 110 -11.94 -8.90 3.95
C ALA A 110 -12.92 -8.59 5.09
N ALA A 111 -14.00 -9.38 5.22
CA ALA A 111 -14.98 -9.22 6.30
C ALA A 111 -14.35 -9.46 7.69
N ILE A 112 -13.45 -10.44 7.80
CA ILE A 112 -12.69 -10.70 9.05
C ILE A 112 -11.80 -9.50 9.40
N ALA A 113 -11.06 -8.97 8.42
CA ALA A 113 -10.18 -7.82 8.61
C ALA A 113 -10.95 -6.58 9.08
N GLN A 114 -12.11 -6.30 8.45
CA GLN A 114 -12.99 -5.21 8.86
C GLN A 114 -13.54 -5.41 10.28
N LYS A 115 -14.04 -6.62 10.59
CA LYS A 115 -14.63 -6.95 11.90
C LYS A 115 -13.63 -6.86 13.05
N LEU A 116 -12.36 -7.17 12.77
CA LEU A 116 -11.27 -7.07 13.76
C LEU A 116 -10.56 -5.72 13.75
N HIS A 117 -10.98 -4.78 12.89
CA HIS A 117 -10.36 -3.46 12.70
C HIS A 117 -8.84 -3.55 12.44
N VAL A 118 -8.41 -4.52 11.63
CA VAL A 118 -7.01 -4.70 11.23
C VAL A 118 -6.89 -4.70 9.72
N SER A 119 -5.75 -4.27 9.18
CA SER A 119 -5.50 -4.41 7.74
C SER A 119 -5.41 -5.89 7.34
N LYS A 120 -5.71 -6.21 6.08
CA LYS A 120 -5.52 -7.56 5.51
C LYS A 120 -4.08 -8.06 5.75
N SER A 121 -3.08 -7.20 5.59
CA SER A 121 -1.67 -7.52 5.84
C SER A 121 -1.38 -7.90 7.30
N THR A 122 -1.98 -7.18 8.25
CA THR A 122 -1.88 -7.50 9.69
C THR A 122 -2.58 -8.83 10.00
N LEU A 123 -3.75 -9.07 9.41
CA LEU A 123 -4.49 -10.33 9.56
C LEU A 123 -3.64 -11.53 9.09
N TYR A 124 -3.05 -11.45 7.89
CA TYR A 124 -2.15 -12.51 7.41
C TYR A 124 -0.88 -12.63 8.27
N SER A 125 -0.34 -11.52 8.78
CA SER A 125 0.78 -11.56 9.72
C SER A 125 0.41 -12.30 11.02
N TYR A 126 -0.81 -12.13 11.53
CA TYR A 126 -1.30 -12.84 12.71
C TYR A 126 -1.49 -14.33 12.44
N LEU A 127 -2.09 -14.68 11.30
CA LEU A 127 -2.26 -16.09 10.88
C LEU A 127 -0.91 -16.81 10.73
N ARG A 128 0.08 -16.16 10.10
CA ARG A 128 1.46 -16.68 9.99
C ARG A 128 2.13 -16.82 11.36
N HIS A 129 1.97 -15.81 12.23
CA HIS A 129 2.53 -15.84 13.59
C HIS A 129 1.99 -17.03 14.40
N ARG A 130 0.72 -17.39 14.19
CA ARG A 130 0.06 -18.52 14.87
C ARG A 130 0.22 -19.87 14.16
N GLY A 131 0.99 -19.92 13.07
CA GLY A 131 1.26 -21.18 12.35
C GLY A 131 0.02 -21.75 11.65
N VAL A 132 -1.00 -20.93 11.39
CA VAL A 132 -2.16 -21.36 10.62
C VAL A 132 -1.70 -21.60 9.19
N ALA A 133 -2.00 -22.79 8.65
CA ALA A 133 -1.79 -23.08 7.24
C ALA A 133 -2.70 -22.15 6.43
N ILE A 134 -2.12 -21.03 5.99
CA ILE A 134 -2.69 -20.21 4.93
C ILE A 134 -2.52 -21.10 3.71
N SER A 135 -3.58 -21.83 3.33
CA SER A 135 -3.50 -22.72 2.19
C SER A 135 -2.95 -21.89 1.01
N ALA A 136 -1.97 -22.43 0.29
CA ALA A 136 -1.90 -22.12 -1.13
C ALA A 136 -3.32 -22.44 -1.63
N TYR A 137 -3.99 -21.45 -2.21
CA TYR A 137 -5.36 -21.50 -2.66
C TYR A 137 -5.74 -22.92 -3.13
N GLU A 138 -6.45 -23.68 -2.30
CA GLU A 138 -6.97 -24.99 -2.66
C GLU A 138 -8.25 -24.72 -3.42
N LYS A 139 -8.17 -24.92 -4.75
CA LYS A 139 -9.28 -24.88 -5.71
C LYS A 139 -10.51 -25.51 -5.05
N SER A 140 -11.46 -24.67 -4.65
CA SER A 140 -12.59 -25.14 -3.86
C SER A 140 -13.42 -26.09 -4.69
N ALA A 141 -13.47 -27.35 -4.28
CA ALA A 141 -14.49 -28.30 -4.66
C ALA A 141 -15.86 -27.82 -4.13
N ARG A 142 -16.47 -26.84 -4.80
CA ARG A 142 -17.93 -26.67 -4.76
C ARG A 142 -18.54 -27.63 -5.76
N LYS A 143 -18.60 -28.91 -5.40
CA LYS A 143 -19.54 -29.86 -6.01
C LYS A 143 -20.04 -30.86 -4.98
N ALA A 144 -21.36 -30.92 -4.86
CA ALA A 144 -22.18 -31.93 -4.18
C ALA A 144 -22.18 -31.96 -2.64
N SER A 145 -23.05 -31.14 -2.04
CA SER A 145 -23.90 -31.62 -0.93
C SER A 145 -25.20 -30.82 -0.92
N GLY A 146 -26.14 -31.23 -1.76
CA GLY A 146 -27.54 -30.89 -1.58
C GLY A 146 -28.06 -31.63 -0.35
N VAL A 147 -28.44 -30.89 0.68
CA VAL A 147 -29.41 -31.37 1.66
C VAL A 147 -30.67 -30.57 1.44
N ARG A 148 -31.72 -31.33 1.13
CA ARG A 148 -33.06 -30.92 0.74
C ARG A 148 -33.69 -30.07 1.85
N ASP A 149 -34.19 -28.90 1.49
CA ASP A 149 -35.46 -28.45 2.03
C ASP A 149 -36.39 -28.11 0.87
N ASN A 150 -37.59 -28.65 0.93
CA ASN A 150 -38.53 -28.79 -0.17
C ASN A 150 -39.48 -27.58 -0.14
N GLY A 151 -39.43 -26.70 -1.15
CA GLY A 151 -40.35 -25.57 -1.20
C GLY A 151 -40.17 -24.62 -2.39
N ASN A 152 -40.76 -25.02 -3.52
CA ASN A 152 -41.40 -24.16 -4.54
C ASN A 152 -40.55 -23.46 -5.64
N THR A 153 -40.56 -24.10 -6.82
CA THR A 153 -40.90 -23.54 -8.16
C THR A 153 -40.03 -22.46 -8.81
N GLY A 154 -39.34 -22.85 -9.89
CA GLY A 154 -38.86 -21.97 -10.96
C GLY A 154 -37.67 -22.58 -11.72
N ILE A 155 -37.88 -23.06 -12.95
CA ILE A 155 -36.81 -23.53 -13.84
C ILE A 155 -36.07 -22.29 -14.35
N SER A 156 -34.91 -21.95 -13.78
CA SER A 156 -34.01 -20.92 -14.32
C SER A 156 -33.07 -21.55 -15.34
N THR A 157 -33.14 -21.09 -16.58
CA THR A 157 -32.22 -21.50 -17.66
C THR A 157 -30.97 -20.63 -17.59
N THR A 158 -29.87 -21.17 -17.04
CA THR A 158 -28.56 -20.50 -17.03
C THR A 158 -28.06 -20.26 -18.45
N LYS A 159 -27.87 -18.99 -18.80
CA LYS A 159 -27.26 -18.56 -20.07
C LYS A 159 -25.76 -18.37 -19.86
N VAL A 160 -24.97 -18.42 -20.93
CA VAL A 160 -23.52 -18.16 -20.88
C VAL A 160 -23.23 -16.96 -21.79
N ALA A 161 -22.67 -15.90 -21.21
CA ALA A 161 -22.17 -14.73 -21.95
C ALA A 161 -20.69 -14.90 -22.25
N THR A 162 -20.29 -14.53 -23.46
CA THR A 162 -18.87 -14.40 -23.82
C THR A 162 -18.47 -12.94 -23.63
N LEU A 163 -17.58 -12.67 -22.68
CA LEU A 163 -17.07 -11.33 -22.39
C LEU A 163 -15.63 -11.19 -22.87
N LEU A 164 -15.28 -10.00 -23.32
CA LEU A 164 -13.96 -9.63 -23.79
C LEU A 164 -13.40 -8.58 -22.85
N LEU A 165 -12.36 -8.96 -22.12
CA LEU A 165 -11.66 -8.12 -21.16
C LEU A 165 -10.36 -7.59 -21.77
N THR A 166 -10.26 -6.27 -21.86
CA THR A 166 -8.98 -5.58 -22.09
C THR A 166 -8.34 -5.29 -20.74
N LEU A 167 -7.09 -5.70 -20.54
CA LEU A 167 -6.38 -5.50 -19.27
C LEU A 167 -4.98 -4.92 -19.49
N ARG A 168 -4.72 -3.77 -18.88
CA ARG A 168 -3.41 -3.11 -18.87
C ARG A 168 -2.94 -2.85 -17.44
N ILE A 169 -1.79 -3.39 -17.09
CA ILE A 169 -1.15 -3.19 -15.78
C ILE A 169 0.12 -2.34 -15.91
N GLU A 170 0.27 -1.34 -15.05
CA GLU A 170 1.46 -0.49 -14.94
C GLU A 170 1.98 -0.40 -13.50
N ASN A 171 3.26 -0.09 -13.32
CA ASN A 171 3.80 0.13 -11.97
C ASN A 171 3.45 1.55 -11.52
N ASN A 172 3.04 1.71 -10.26
CA ASN A 172 2.70 3.02 -9.70
C ASN A 172 3.94 3.94 -9.53
N SER A 173 5.16 3.38 -9.65
CA SER A 173 6.40 4.15 -9.59
C SER A 173 7.53 3.47 -10.38
N LYS A 174 8.46 4.29 -10.89
CA LYS A 174 9.68 3.84 -11.60
C LYS A 174 10.61 2.94 -10.75
N PHE A 175 10.43 2.94 -9.43
CA PHE A 175 11.25 2.17 -8.49
C PHE A 175 10.62 0.80 -8.14
N VAL A 176 9.37 0.55 -8.52
CA VAL A 176 8.66 -0.71 -8.26
C VAL A 176 8.77 -1.59 -9.51
N ARG A 177 9.09 -2.87 -9.32
CA ARG A 177 9.09 -3.89 -10.39
C ARG A 177 8.09 -5.00 -10.03
N GLY A 178 6.80 -4.70 -10.20
CA GLY A 178 5.68 -5.60 -9.83
C GLY A 178 4.85 -6.11 -11.01
N LYS A 179 4.80 -5.35 -12.12
CA LYS A 179 3.94 -5.58 -13.29
C LYS A 179 3.73 -7.04 -13.69
N LYS A 180 4.81 -7.81 -13.93
CA LYS A 180 4.70 -9.21 -14.38
C LYS A 180 4.00 -10.10 -13.34
N ARG A 181 4.39 -9.99 -12.07
CA ARG A 181 3.78 -10.77 -10.97
C ARG A 181 2.32 -10.39 -10.73
N THR A 182 1.96 -9.14 -10.97
CA THR A 182 0.58 -8.66 -10.86
C THR A 182 -0.29 -9.22 -11.98
N ILE A 183 0.20 -9.26 -13.22
CA ILE A 183 -0.51 -9.89 -14.34
C ILE A 183 -0.71 -11.38 -14.08
N GLU A 184 0.35 -12.11 -13.72
CA GLU A 184 0.28 -13.54 -13.39
C GLU A 184 -0.72 -13.81 -12.24
N HIS A 185 -0.78 -12.90 -11.25
CA HIS A 185 -1.77 -12.99 -10.19
C HIS A 185 -3.19 -12.75 -10.71
N ILE A 186 -3.42 -11.73 -11.52
CA ILE A 186 -4.76 -11.43 -12.02
C ILE A 186 -5.27 -12.57 -12.91
N GLU A 187 -4.43 -13.07 -13.81
CA GLU A 187 -4.74 -14.22 -14.66
C GLU A 187 -5.15 -15.42 -13.79
N HIS A 188 -4.32 -15.74 -12.79
CA HIS A 188 -4.53 -16.94 -11.99
C HIS A 188 -5.68 -16.86 -10.98
N PHE A 189 -5.93 -15.69 -10.40
CA PHE A 189 -6.89 -15.54 -9.31
C PHE A 189 -8.26 -15.01 -9.74
N TYR A 190 -8.35 -14.29 -10.86
CA TYR A 190 -9.59 -13.65 -11.29
C TYR A 190 -10.06 -14.11 -12.66
N LEU A 191 -9.15 -14.42 -13.60
CA LEU A 191 -9.53 -14.78 -14.97
C LEU A 191 -9.72 -16.29 -15.16
N ASP A 192 -8.91 -17.13 -14.49
CA ASP A 192 -9.02 -18.60 -14.52
C ASP A 192 -10.41 -19.11 -14.07
N GLU A 193 -11.18 -18.35 -13.29
CA GLU A 193 -12.54 -18.71 -12.85
C GLU A 193 -13.55 -18.77 -14.01
N TYR A 194 -13.28 -18.03 -15.09
CA TYR A 194 -14.18 -17.88 -16.23
C TYR A 194 -13.63 -18.53 -17.52
N ASP A 195 -12.77 -19.55 -17.38
CA ASP A 195 -12.09 -20.24 -18.49
C ASP A 195 -11.39 -19.28 -19.47
N ALA A 196 -10.72 -18.25 -18.92
CA ALA A 196 -10.14 -17.18 -19.71
C ALA A 196 -9.16 -17.65 -20.79
N GLN A 197 -9.41 -17.24 -22.04
CA GLN A 197 -8.50 -17.49 -23.16
C GLN A 197 -7.94 -16.17 -23.69
N ARG A 198 -6.61 -16.06 -23.70
CA ARG A 198 -5.93 -14.87 -24.23
C ARG A 198 -5.93 -14.92 -25.77
N ARG A 199 -6.61 -13.97 -26.40
CA ARG A 199 -6.66 -13.79 -27.85
C ARG A 199 -5.37 -13.16 -28.37
N SER A 200 -5.12 -13.29 -29.68
CA SER A 200 -3.90 -12.81 -30.35
C SER A 200 -3.73 -11.28 -30.31
N ASN A 201 -4.83 -10.54 -30.13
CA ASN A 201 -4.87 -9.09 -29.93
C ASN A 201 -4.53 -8.65 -28.49
N GLY A 202 -4.41 -9.59 -27.54
CA GLY A 202 -4.06 -9.31 -26.15
C GLY A 202 -5.25 -9.20 -25.19
N GLU A 203 -6.49 -9.31 -25.68
CA GLU A 203 -7.71 -9.40 -24.88
C GLU A 203 -7.90 -10.79 -24.27
N TYR A 204 -8.68 -10.87 -23.21
CA TYR A 204 -9.09 -12.13 -22.57
C TYR A 204 -10.56 -12.41 -22.86
N GLU A 205 -10.84 -13.59 -23.42
CA GLU A 205 -12.20 -14.08 -23.61
C GLU A 205 -12.63 -14.87 -22.36
N LEU A 206 -13.68 -14.40 -21.69
CA LEU A 206 -14.24 -14.97 -20.46
C LEU A 206 -15.63 -15.54 -20.73
N LYS A 207 -15.95 -16.69 -20.13
CA LYS A 207 -17.27 -17.31 -20.21
C LYS A 207 -17.96 -17.18 -18.87
N VAL A 208 -18.94 -16.28 -18.79
CA VAL A 208 -19.65 -15.98 -17.54
C VAL A 208 -21.05 -16.57 -17.61
N PRO A 209 -21.40 -17.55 -16.75
CA PRO A 209 -22.77 -18.01 -16.61
C PRO A 209 -23.59 -16.93 -15.87
N TYR A 210 -24.79 -16.63 -16.36
CA TYR A 210 -25.69 -15.67 -15.73
C TYR A 210 -27.15 -16.11 -15.85
N ASP A 211 -27.94 -15.83 -14.81
CA ASP A 211 -29.38 -16.10 -14.80
C ASP A 211 -30.21 -14.81 -15.07
N SER A 212 -29.65 -13.63 -14.79
CA SER A 212 -30.26 -12.32 -15.10
C SER A 212 -29.21 -11.26 -15.50
N ASP A 213 -29.62 -10.26 -16.27
CA ASP A 213 -28.71 -9.18 -16.72
C ASP A 213 -28.14 -8.38 -15.53
N ALA A 214 -28.91 -8.21 -14.45
CA ALA A 214 -28.43 -7.55 -13.23
C ALA A 214 -27.35 -8.36 -12.49
N GLU A 215 -27.47 -9.69 -12.47
CA GLU A 215 -26.44 -10.57 -11.90
C GLU A 215 -25.16 -10.56 -12.75
N LEU A 216 -25.30 -10.45 -14.07
CA LEU A 216 -24.16 -10.30 -14.97
C LEU A 216 -23.44 -8.96 -14.73
N ASP A 217 -24.18 -7.85 -14.60
CA ASP A 217 -23.63 -6.54 -14.25
C ASP A 217 -22.88 -6.58 -12.91
N ASP A 218 -23.47 -7.17 -11.86
CA ASP A 218 -22.84 -7.30 -10.55
C ASP A 218 -21.56 -8.14 -10.63
N THR A 219 -21.59 -9.25 -11.36
CA THR A 219 -20.44 -10.15 -11.54
C THR A 219 -19.29 -9.45 -12.26
N VAL A 220 -19.58 -8.70 -13.32
CA VAL A 220 -18.55 -7.97 -14.08
C VAL A 220 -17.96 -6.82 -13.25
N ASN A 221 -18.79 -6.08 -12.51
CA ASN A 221 -18.31 -5.01 -11.63
C ASN A 221 -17.46 -5.55 -10.47
N GLU A 222 -17.84 -6.69 -9.88
CA GLU A 222 -17.05 -7.36 -8.84
C GLU A 222 -15.69 -7.82 -9.39
N LEU A 223 -15.67 -8.42 -10.59
CA LEU A 223 -14.45 -8.81 -11.29
C LEU A 223 -13.51 -7.61 -11.54
N LEU A 224 -14.03 -6.49 -12.06
CA LEU A 224 -13.25 -5.27 -12.31
C LEU A 224 -12.69 -4.68 -11.01
N SER A 225 -13.51 -4.64 -9.96
CA SER A 225 -13.09 -4.18 -8.62
C SER A 225 -11.98 -5.05 -8.04
N ASP A 226 -12.08 -6.37 -8.21
CA ASP A 226 -11.10 -7.33 -7.72
C ASP A 226 -9.76 -7.24 -8.47
N ILE A 227 -9.81 -7.04 -9.80
CA ILE A 227 -8.63 -6.75 -10.63
C ILE A 227 -7.91 -5.48 -10.13
N ALA A 228 -8.67 -4.40 -9.89
CA ALA A 228 -8.14 -3.15 -9.40
C ALA A 228 -7.49 -3.29 -8.01
N SER A 229 -8.20 -3.94 -7.07
CA SER A 229 -7.64 -4.21 -5.74
C SER A 229 -6.40 -5.11 -5.81
N GLY A 230 -6.38 -6.09 -6.71
CA GLY A 230 -5.24 -7.00 -6.89
C GLY A 230 -3.99 -6.30 -7.43
N ALA A 231 -4.18 -5.27 -8.27
CA ALA A 231 -3.12 -4.41 -8.76
C ALA A 231 -2.58 -3.48 -7.66
N ASP A 232 -3.46 -2.80 -6.93
CA ASP A 232 -3.10 -1.86 -5.87
C ASP A 232 -2.30 -2.53 -4.74
N ASP A 233 -2.71 -3.73 -4.32
CA ASP A 233 -2.02 -4.52 -3.29
C ASP A 233 -0.55 -4.83 -3.67
N ARG A 234 -0.21 -4.71 -4.95
CA ARG A 234 1.14 -4.93 -5.50
C ARG A 234 1.81 -3.66 -6.00
N HIS A 235 1.29 -2.50 -5.63
CA HIS A 235 1.77 -1.19 -6.06
C HIS A 235 1.77 -1.03 -7.59
N CYS A 236 0.76 -1.59 -8.24
CA CYS A 236 0.49 -1.47 -9.66
C CYS A 236 -0.86 -0.76 -9.87
N PHE A 237 -1.00 -0.10 -11.01
CA PHE A 237 -2.25 0.47 -11.50
C PHE A 237 -2.82 -0.43 -12.61
N SER A 238 -4.13 -0.57 -12.67
CA SER A 238 -4.84 -1.33 -13.72
C SER A 238 -5.83 -0.47 -14.47
N GLU A 239 -5.77 -0.51 -15.81
CA GLU A 239 -6.85 -0.08 -16.69
C GLU A 239 -7.49 -1.35 -17.25
N SER A 240 -8.79 -1.53 -17.00
CA SER A 240 -9.55 -2.70 -17.44
C SER A 240 -10.91 -2.29 -17.96
N GLU A 241 -11.31 -2.87 -19.08
CA GLU A 241 -12.59 -2.62 -19.75
C GLU A 241 -13.14 -3.98 -20.21
N VAL A 242 -14.42 -4.22 -19.96
CA VAL A 242 -15.10 -5.47 -20.33
C VAL A 242 -16.23 -5.15 -21.31
N HIS A 243 -16.36 -5.93 -22.37
CA HIS A 243 -17.48 -5.82 -23.28
C HIS A 243 -18.03 -7.19 -23.66
N MET A 244 -19.35 -7.28 -23.85
CA MET A 244 -19.99 -8.56 -24.21
C MET A 244 -19.98 -8.77 -25.72
N GLU A 245 -19.49 -9.92 -26.16
CA GLU A 245 -19.37 -10.26 -27.58
C GLU A 245 -20.76 -10.38 -28.23
N GLY A 246 -20.99 -9.57 -29.27
CA GLY A 246 -22.27 -9.54 -30.00
C GLY A 246 -23.31 -8.56 -29.47
N THR A 247 -22.96 -7.70 -28.50
CA THR A 247 -23.83 -6.64 -27.96
C THR A 247 -23.06 -5.31 -27.82
N ASP A 248 -23.79 -4.20 -27.64
CA ASP A 248 -23.22 -2.88 -27.34
C ASP A 248 -23.06 -2.64 -25.81
N GLN A 249 -22.94 -3.71 -25.01
CA GLN A 249 -22.82 -3.59 -23.55
C GLN A 249 -21.34 -3.58 -23.13
N TYR A 250 -20.98 -2.55 -22.36
CA TYR A 250 -19.63 -2.25 -21.88
C TYR A 250 -19.64 -1.96 -20.37
N TRP A 251 -18.53 -2.30 -19.70
CA TRP A 251 -18.27 -2.03 -18.30
C TRP A 251 -16.83 -1.54 -18.10
#